data_AF-A0A841MKH4-F1
#
_entry.id   AF-A0A841MKH4-F1
#
_cell.length_a   1.000
_cell.length_b   1.000
_cell.length_c   1.000
_cell.angle_alpha   90.00
_cell.angle_beta   90.00
_cell.angle_gamma   90.00
#
_symmetry.space_group_name_H-M   'P 1'
#
loop_
_entity.id
_entity.type
_entity.pdbx_description
1 polymer ?
#
loop_
_entity_poly.entity_id
_entity_poly.type
_entity_poly.pdbx_seq_one_letter_code
_entity_poly.pdbx_strand_id
1 'polypeptide(L)'
;MFKVISYILGLVVVGYLSFHYPLFAFVLLAVLGLILIYVLIAAIVRLLRKTIHGKWFYVPLSLIGMILFGLIISLMAPLEEPVIHTGNASEELAYAYQMDQGDRKNLKFFLGAYRSTMKERDSTRLNQVIQLIRNDKQDGGMDSFHAAFVLHHNPARDSTLYRQAHNLAKQAASEPSLADNFQVQWLSKATYDRWMLSIGKEQKYDTQGGVSFEIK
;
A
#
# COMPACT_ATOMS: atom_id res chain seq x y z
N MET A 1 -34.54 -2.46 21.47
CA MET A 1 -33.35 -3.02 22.17
C MET A 1 -32.48 -3.86 21.24
N PHE A 2 -32.96 -4.96 20.66
CA PHE A 2 -32.16 -5.85 19.80
C PHE A 2 -31.42 -5.14 18.64
N LYS A 3 -32.10 -4.29 17.86
CA LYS A 3 -31.46 -3.54 16.74
C LYS A 3 -30.29 -2.65 17.18
N VAL A 4 -30.38 -2.05 18.35
CA VAL A 4 -29.32 -1.19 18.91
C VAL A 4 -28.13 -2.03 19.33
N ILE A 5 -28.39 -3.17 19.99
CA ILE A 5 -27.33 -4.13 20.38
C ILE A 5 -26.60 -4.66 19.14
N SER A 6 -27.32 -5.08 18.10
CA SER A 6 -26.72 -5.55 16.85
C SER A 6 -25.87 -4.47 16.17
N TYR A 7 -26.32 -3.21 16.17
CA TYR A 7 -25.57 -2.11 15.59
C TYR A 7 -24.29 -1.80 16.38
N ILE A 8 -24.36 -1.76 17.71
CA ILE A 8 -23.20 -1.57 18.58
C ILE A 8 -22.20 -2.70 18.39
N LEU A 9 -22.65 -3.96 18.36
CA LEU A 9 -21.78 -5.10 18.11
C LEU A 9 -21.09 -4.98 16.74
N GLY A 10 -21.83 -4.56 15.71
CA GLY A 10 -21.27 -4.28 14.39
C GLY A 10 -20.18 -3.20 14.42
N LEU A 11 -20.40 -2.09 15.13
CA LEU A 11 -19.38 -1.05 15.31
C LEU A 11 -18.13 -1.57 16.01
N VAL A 12 -18.28 -2.37 17.07
CA VAL A 12 -17.15 -2.96 17.80
C VAL A 12 -16.33 -3.87 16.89
N VAL A 13 -17.00 -4.77 16.15
CA VAL A 13 -16.32 -5.70 15.23
C VAL A 13 -15.61 -4.93 14.11
N VAL A 14 -16.30 -3.99 13.46
CA VAL A 14 -15.73 -3.18 12.38
C VAL A 14 -14.58 -2.33 12.89
N GLY A 15 -14.71 -1.72 14.07
CA GLY A 15 -13.64 -0.95 14.71
C GLY A 15 -12.41 -1.81 14.99
N TYR A 16 -12.60 -2.97 15.62
CA TYR A 16 -11.51 -3.90 15.92
C TYR A 16 -10.76 -4.33 14.64
N LEU A 17 -11.48 -4.76 13.62
CA LEU A 17 -10.87 -5.17 12.35
C LEU A 17 -10.15 -4.00 11.66
N SER A 18 -10.74 -2.80 11.70
CA SER A 18 -10.14 -1.60 11.10
C SER A 18 -8.87 -1.16 11.81
N PHE A 19 -8.78 -1.39 13.12
CA PHE A 19 -7.60 -1.04 13.92
C PHE A 19 -6.43 -2.00 13.67
N HIS A 20 -6.69 -3.30 13.56
CA HIS A 20 -5.64 -4.31 13.47
C HIS A 20 -5.22 -4.68 12.04
N TYR A 21 -6.07 -4.45 11.04
CA TYR A 21 -5.83 -4.91 9.67
C TYR A 21 -5.91 -3.74 8.68
N PRO A 22 -4.78 -3.12 8.28
CA PRO A 22 -4.77 -1.97 7.38
C PRO A 22 -5.50 -2.20 6.05
N LEU A 23 -5.44 -3.42 5.52
CA LEU A 23 -6.14 -3.80 4.29
C LEU A 23 -7.67 -3.81 4.41
N PHE A 24 -8.20 -3.94 5.63
CA PHE A 24 -9.65 -3.94 5.86
C PHE A 24 -10.30 -2.63 5.45
N ALA A 25 -9.58 -1.51 5.53
CA ALA A 25 -10.09 -0.22 5.07
C ALA A 25 -10.45 -0.22 3.57
N PHE A 26 -9.71 -0.95 2.74
CA PHE A 26 -10.03 -1.09 1.31
C PHE A 26 -11.29 -1.94 1.08
N VAL A 27 -11.51 -2.96 1.92
CA VAL A 27 -12.76 -3.74 1.92
C VAL A 27 -13.93 -2.84 2.27
N LEU A 28 -13.79 -2.01 3.31
CA LEU A 28 -14.82 -1.03 3.69
C LEU A 28 -15.12 -0.04 2.55
N LEU A 29 -14.10 0.47 1.86
CA LEU A 29 -14.29 1.36 0.70
C LEU A 29 -15.01 0.66 -0.46
N ALA A 30 -14.67 -0.59 -0.76
CA ALA A 30 -15.34 -1.37 -1.80
C ALA A 30 -16.83 -1.57 -1.46
N VAL A 31 -17.14 -1.97 -0.22
CA VAL A 31 -18.52 -2.13 0.26
C VAL A 31 -19.26 -0.80 0.24
N LEU A 32 -18.62 0.30 0.64
CA LEU A 32 -19.20 1.64 0.56
C LEU A 32 -19.60 1.99 -0.87
N GLY A 33 -18.74 1.73 -1.85
CA GLY A 33 -19.04 1.93 -3.27
C GLY A 33 -20.29 1.17 -3.71
N LEU A 34 -20.41 -0.11 -3.35
CA LEU A 34 -21.59 -0.94 -3.66
C LEU A 34 -22.86 -0.39 -3.01
N ILE A 35 -22.79 0.06 -1.75
CA ILE A 35 -23.94 0.65 -1.06
C ILE A 35 -24.36 1.97 -1.71
N LEU A 36 -23.41 2.81 -2.12
CA LEU A 36 -23.71 4.07 -2.82
C LEU A 36 -24.39 3.82 -4.17
N ILE A 37 -23.93 2.82 -4.94
CA ILE A 37 -24.58 2.39 -6.18
C ILE A 37 -26.02 1.93 -5.90
N TYR A 38 -26.22 1.10 -4.88
CA TYR A 38 -27.56 0.66 -4.48
C TYR A 38 -28.47 1.84 -4.12
N VAL A 39 -27.99 2.77 -3.29
CA VAL A 39 -28.77 3.95 -2.86
C VAL A 39 -29.13 4.83 -4.06
N LEU A 40 -28.21 5.01 -5.01
CA LEU A 40 -28.45 5.75 -6.25
C LEU A 40 -29.55 5.10 -7.10
N ILE A 41 -29.46 3.79 -7.33
CA ILE A 41 -30.47 3.03 -8.08
C ILE A 41 -31.83 3.11 -7.38
N ALA A 42 -31.87 2.89 -6.07
CA ALA A 42 -33.10 2.97 -5.28
C ALA A 42 -33.72 4.37 -5.32
N ALA A 43 -32.90 5.44 -5.31
CA ALA A 43 -33.37 6.81 -5.46
C ALA A 43 -33.98 7.06 -6.85
N ILE A 44 -33.33 6.60 -7.92
CA ILE A 44 -33.85 6.70 -9.29
C ILE A 44 -35.18 5.96 -9.42
N VAL A 45 -35.26 4.70 -8.97
CA VAL A 45 -36.51 3.92 -9.02
C VAL A 45 -37.61 4.59 -8.19
N ARG A 46 -37.27 5.20 -7.05
CA ARG A 46 -38.23 5.93 -6.23
C ARG A 46 -38.81 7.14 -6.97
N LEU A 47 -37.97 7.90 -7.66
CA LEU A 47 -38.39 9.05 -8.47
C LEU A 47 -39.34 8.61 -9.60
N LEU A 48 -39.04 7.48 -10.24
CA LEU A 48 -39.81 6.97 -11.38
C LEU A 48 -41.12 6.28 -10.98
N ARG A 49 -41.12 5.47 -9.92
CA ARG A 49 -42.25 4.59 -9.58
C ARG A 49 -43.04 5.01 -8.35
N LYS A 50 -42.58 5.99 -7.55
CA LYS A 50 -43.19 6.49 -6.30
C LYS A 50 -43.59 5.41 -5.24
N THR A 51 -43.35 4.13 -5.51
CA THR A 51 -43.72 2.99 -4.65
C THR A 51 -42.68 2.66 -3.58
N ILE A 52 -41.46 3.20 -3.68
CA ILE A 52 -40.40 2.95 -2.70
C ILE A 52 -40.63 3.80 -1.46
N HIS A 53 -40.77 3.12 -0.33
CA HIS A 53 -40.94 3.74 0.98
C HIS A 53 -39.60 4.19 1.54
N GLY A 54 -39.59 5.29 2.30
CA GLY A 54 -38.38 5.83 2.94
C GLY A 54 -37.63 4.83 3.83
N LYS A 55 -38.30 3.78 4.30
CA LYS A 55 -37.72 2.72 5.13
C LYS A 55 -36.58 1.94 4.45
N TRP A 56 -36.55 1.94 3.12
CA TRP A 56 -35.53 1.25 2.33
C TRP A 56 -34.14 1.90 2.47
N PHE A 57 -34.07 3.17 2.90
CA PHE A 57 -32.81 3.89 3.05
C PHE A 57 -32.20 3.74 4.46
N TYR A 58 -32.95 3.32 5.47
CA TYR A 58 -32.42 3.23 6.85
C TYR A 58 -31.26 2.24 6.97
N VAL A 59 -31.40 1.04 6.38
CA VAL A 59 -30.36 0.02 6.46
C VAL A 59 -29.08 0.48 5.74
N PRO A 60 -29.12 0.93 4.47
CA PRO A 60 -27.96 1.49 3.80
C PRO A 60 -27.29 2.64 4.57
N LEU A 61 -28.07 3.58 5.10
CA LEU A 61 -27.53 4.71 5.86
C LEU A 61 -26.84 4.26 7.15
N SER A 62 -27.41 3.28 7.86
CA SER A 62 -26.76 2.72 9.05
C SER A 62 -25.44 2.00 8.71
N LEU A 63 -25.39 1.26 7.60
CA LEU A 63 -24.17 0.60 7.13
C LEU A 63 -23.11 1.62 6.71
N ILE A 64 -23.49 2.70 6.02
CA ILE A 64 -22.58 3.81 5.70
C ILE A 64 -21.98 4.37 7.00
N GLY A 65 -22.80 4.65 8.02
CA GLY A 65 -22.31 5.13 9.32
C GLY A 65 -21.27 4.18 9.96
N MET A 66 -21.52 2.88 9.90
CA MET A 66 -20.60 1.86 10.42
C MET A 66 -19.29 1.78 9.63
N ILE A 67 -19.36 1.87 8.29
CA ILE A 67 -18.17 1.90 7.42
C ILE A 67 -17.35 3.15 7.70
N LEU A 68 -17.98 4.32 7.75
CA LEU A 68 -17.29 5.58 8.05
C LEU A 68 -16.61 5.52 9.42
N PHE A 69 -17.26 4.95 10.43
CA PHE A 69 -16.64 4.69 11.72
C PHE A 69 -15.38 3.81 11.59
N GLY A 70 -15.46 2.68 10.89
CA GLY A 70 -14.30 1.82 10.64
C GLY A 70 -13.14 2.54 9.92
N LEU A 71 -13.45 3.33 8.90
CA LEU A 71 -12.44 4.12 8.18
C LEU A 71 -11.74 5.13 9.11
N ILE A 72 -12.50 5.82 9.97
CA ILE A 72 -11.92 6.73 10.98
C ILE A 72 -10.99 5.96 11.92
N ILE A 73 -11.42 4.82 12.44
CA ILE A 73 -10.59 3.98 13.32
C ILE A 73 -9.30 3.52 12.62
N SER A 74 -9.39 3.11 11.35
CA SER A 74 -8.20 2.73 10.56
C SER A 74 -7.22 3.90 10.39
N LEU A 75 -7.72 5.12 10.18
CA LEU A 75 -6.90 6.32 10.11
C LEU A 75 -6.27 6.70 11.46
N MET A 76 -6.82 6.23 12.57
CA MET A 76 -6.28 6.44 13.92
C MET A 76 -5.31 5.35 14.38
N ALA A 77 -5.32 4.16 13.76
CA ALA A 77 -4.44 3.05 14.14
C ALA A 77 -2.95 3.46 14.11
N PRO A 78 -2.14 3.15 15.11
CA PRO A 78 -0.73 3.55 15.12
C PRO A 78 0.02 2.95 13.92
N LEU A 79 1.04 3.66 13.45
CA LEU A 79 1.97 3.12 12.45
C LEU A 79 3.05 2.34 13.19
N GLU A 80 3.41 1.16 12.69
CA GLU A 80 4.57 0.41 13.19
C GLU A 80 5.88 1.16 12.89
N GLU A 81 6.91 0.93 13.69
CA GLU A 81 8.22 1.52 13.46
C GLU A 81 8.75 1.15 12.07
N PRO A 82 9.38 2.08 11.34
CA PRO A 82 9.81 1.81 9.97
C PRO A 82 11.01 0.85 9.89
N VAL A 83 11.74 0.66 10.99
CA VAL A 83 13.00 -0.08 11.08
C VAL A 83 13.13 -0.79 12.45
N ILE A 84 13.96 -1.83 12.51
CA ILE A 84 14.37 -2.53 13.74
C ILE A 84 15.89 -2.69 13.77
N HIS A 85 16.49 -2.90 14.94
CA HIS A 85 17.93 -3.17 15.07
C HIS A 85 18.13 -4.47 15.87
N THR A 86 18.27 -5.59 15.16
CA THR A 86 18.43 -6.92 15.77
C THR A 86 19.88 -7.40 15.73
N GLY A 87 20.73 -6.74 14.92
CA GLY A 87 22.10 -7.17 14.66
C GLY A 87 22.21 -8.20 13.54
N ASN A 88 21.09 -8.76 13.06
CA ASN A 88 21.00 -9.61 11.89
C ASN A 88 20.56 -8.78 10.67
N ALA A 89 21.45 -8.63 9.70
CA ALA A 89 21.18 -7.79 8.53
C ALA A 89 20.05 -8.31 7.65
N SER A 90 19.94 -9.62 7.44
CA SER A 90 18.88 -10.21 6.63
C SER A 90 17.50 -9.98 7.25
N GLU A 91 17.41 -10.05 8.58
CA GLU A 91 16.18 -9.73 9.32
C GLU A 91 15.82 -8.24 9.23
N GLU A 92 16.80 -7.35 9.40
CA GLU A 92 16.59 -5.90 9.29
C GLU A 92 16.18 -5.49 7.86
N LEU A 93 16.79 -6.08 6.82
CA LEU A 93 16.42 -5.87 5.42
C LEU A 93 15.00 -6.37 5.14
N ALA A 94 14.66 -7.58 5.59
CA ALA A 94 13.33 -8.14 5.43
C ALA A 94 12.27 -7.28 6.12
N TYR A 95 12.55 -6.80 7.33
CA TYR A 95 11.64 -5.90 8.05
C TYR A 95 11.46 -4.57 7.33
N ALA A 96 12.53 -3.92 6.88
CA ALA A 96 12.45 -2.67 6.13
C ALA A 96 11.62 -2.84 4.85
N TYR A 97 11.79 -3.94 4.12
CA TYR A 97 10.95 -4.29 2.98
C TYR A 97 9.47 -4.47 3.37
N GLN A 98 9.19 -5.24 4.41
CA GLN A 98 7.82 -5.47 4.88
C GLN A 98 7.12 -4.16 5.27
N MET A 99 7.83 -3.26 5.96
CA MET A 99 7.30 -1.95 6.34
C MET A 99 7.10 -1.02 5.14
N ASP A 100 7.99 -1.05 4.15
CA ASP A 100 7.79 -0.33 2.89
C ASP A 100 6.49 -0.77 2.19
N GLN A 101 6.27 -2.08 2.07
CA GLN A 101 5.07 -2.65 1.45
C GLN A 101 3.81 -2.44 2.29
N GLY A 102 3.93 -2.52 3.62
CA GLY A 102 2.85 -2.25 4.55
C GLY A 102 2.35 -0.81 4.43
N ASP A 103 3.27 0.16 4.36
CA ASP A 103 2.93 1.56 4.13
C ASP A 103 2.22 1.73 2.77
N ARG A 104 2.69 1.10 1.68
CA ARG A 104 2.01 1.18 0.37
C ARG A 104 0.61 0.56 0.35
N LYS A 105 0.29 -0.28 1.33
CA LYS A 105 -1.02 -0.93 1.52
C LYS A 105 -1.85 -0.30 2.64
N ASN A 106 -1.44 0.85 3.17
CA ASN A 106 -2.14 1.53 4.24
C ASN A 106 -2.90 2.75 3.71
N LEU A 107 -4.22 2.81 3.98
CA LEU A 107 -5.10 3.87 3.48
C LEU A 107 -4.62 5.27 3.86
N LYS A 108 -3.96 5.44 5.01
CA LYS A 108 -3.44 6.74 5.47
C LYS A 108 -2.57 7.42 4.41
N PHE A 109 -1.70 6.66 3.74
CA PHE A 109 -0.74 7.21 2.78
C PHE A 109 -1.36 7.58 1.42
N PHE A 110 -2.63 7.25 1.18
CA PHE A 110 -3.39 7.78 0.05
C PHE A 110 -3.93 9.21 0.32
N LEU A 111 -3.96 9.63 1.59
CA LEU A 111 -4.37 10.97 1.97
C LEU A 111 -3.18 11.95 1.89
N GLY A 112 -3.41 13.10 1.27
CA GLY A 112 -2.37 14.13 1.08
C GLY A 112 -1.67 14.56 2.38
N ALA A 113 -2.38 14.52 3.52
CA ALA A 113 -1.87 14.88 4.84
C ALA A 113 -0.72 13.98 5.33
N TYR A 114 -0.63 12.73 4.86
CA TYR A 114 0.41 11.78 5.30
C TYR A 114 1.60 11.69 4.33
N ARG A 115 1.65 12.54 3.29
CA ARG A 115 2.75 12.52 2.32
C ARG A 115 4.11 12.83 2.93
N SER A 116 4.18 13.73 3.91
CA SER A 116 5.42 14.03 4.65
C SER A 116 5.86 12.83 5.50
N THR A 117 4.92 12.24 6.24
CA THR A 117 5.16 11.03 7.05
C THR A 117 5.64 9.86 6.20
N MET A 118 5.06 9.65 5.00
CA MET A 118 5.53 8.64 4.04
C MET A 118 7.01 8.85 3.69
N LYS A 119 7.37 10.08 3.31
CA LYS A 119 8.75 10.43 2.92
C LYS A 119 9.74 10.27 4.07
N GLU A 120 9.35 10.63 5.28
CA GLU A 120 10.16 10.45 6.49
C GLU A 120 10.44 8.96 6.72
N ARG A 121 9.39 8.12 6.70
CA ARG A 121 9.51 6.67 6.88
C ARG A 121 10.36 6.02 5.79
N ASP A 122 10.18 6.43 4.53
CA ASP A 122 11.02 5.99 3.41
C ASP A 122 12.49 6.40 3.62
N SER A 123 12.74 7.61 4.14
CA SER A 123 14.09 8.08 4.43
C SER A 123 14.75 7.27 5.56
N THR A 124 14.01 6.96 6.62
CA THR A 124 14.51 6.15 7.75
C THR A 124 14.90 4.76 7.31
N ARG A 125 14.03 4.07 6.55
CA ARG A 125 14.34 2.76 5.96
C ARG A 125 15.55 2.82 5.03
N LEU A 126 15.57 3.79 4.12
CA LEU A 126 16.64 3.95 3.17
C LEU A 126 18.00 4.13 3.85
N ASN A 127 18.05 4.94 4.90
CA ASN A 127 19.29 5.17 5.65
C ASN A 127 19.80 3.89 6.31
N GLN A 128 18.93 3.09 6.93
CA GLN A 128 19.31 1.79 7.48
C GLN A 128 19.83 0.85 6.39
N VAL A 129 19.07 0.69 5.30
CA VAL A 129 19.44 -0.21 4.21
C VAL A 129 20.78 0.19 3.59
N ILE A 130 21.05 1.47 3.38
CA ILE A 130 22.35 1.96 2.91
C ILE A 130 23.48 1.59 3.87
N GLN A 131 23.26 1.69 5.19
CA GLN A 131 24.27 1.28 6.18
C GLN A 131 24.53 -0.23 6.13
N LEU A 132 23.49 -1.05 5.99
CA LEU A 132 23.62 -2.51 5.88
C LEU A 132 24.38 -2.92 4.61
N ILE A 133 24.09 -2.30 3.47
CA ILE A 133 24.80 -2.54 2.22
C ILE A 133 26.28 -2.14 2.34
N ARG A 134 26.59 -0.96 2.93
CA ARG A 134 27.98 -0.48 3.07
C ARG A 134 28.85 -1.36 3.96
N ASN A 135 28.24 -2.06 4.91
CA ASN A 135 28.94 -2.96 5.82
C ASN A 135 29.09 -4.39 5.25
N ASP A 136 28.75 -4.60 3.97
CA ASP A 136 28.79 -5.88 3.27
C ASP A 136 28.03 -7.00 4.00
N LYS A 137 26.92 -6.64 4.65
CA LYS A 137 26.13 -7.59 5.46
C LYS A 137 24.96 -8.23 4.70
N GLN A 138 24.86 -8.03 3.39
CA GLN A 138 23.83 -8.66 2.58
C GLN A 138 24.32 -10.06 2.17
N ASP A 139 23.59 -11.11 2.55
CA ASP A 139 23.96 -12.49 2.22
C ASP A 139 22.84 -13.17 1.44
N GLY A 140 22.95 -13.12 0.10
CA GLY A 140 22.04 -13.78 -0.82
C GLY A 140 21.02 -12.89 -1.53
N GLY A 141 20.23 -13.51 -2.41
CA GLY A 141 19.37 -12.81 -3.36
C GLY A 141 18.12 -12.23 -2.72
N MET A 142 17.62 -12.82 -1.65
CA MET A 142 16.50 -12.24 -0.92
C MET A 142 16.89 -10.94 -0.21
N ASP A 143 18.10 -10.86 0.36
CA ASP A 143 18.62 -9.62 0.94
C ASP A 143 18.81 -8.56 -0.13
N SER A 144 19.35 -8.94 -1.29
CA SER A 144 19.47 -8.07 -2.46
C SER A 144 18.10 -7.58 -2.96
N PHE A 145 17.09 -8.46 -2.99
CA PHE A 145 15.71 -8.12 -3.36
C PHE A 145 15.10 -7.11 -2.38
N HIS A 146 15.19 -7.38 -1.07
CA HIS A 146 14.66 -6.50 -0.02
C HIS A 146 15.31 -5.12 -0.08
N ALA A 147 16.64 -5.07 -0.16
CA ALA A 147 17.40 -3.82 -0.29
C ALA A 147 17.01 -3.05 -1.56
N ALA A 148 16.94 -3.74 -2.70
CA ALA A 148 16.55 -3.14 -3.97
C ALA A 148 15.17 -2.48 -3.91
N PHE A 149 14.19 -3.13 -3.26
CA PHE A 149 12.83 -2.59 -3.15
C PHE A 149 12.80 -1.27 -2.37
N VAL A 150 13.55 -1.18 -1.27
CA VAL A 150 13.64 0.06 -0.47
C VAL A 150 14.34 1.16 -1.28
N LEU A 151 15.46 0.86 -1.96
CA LEU A 151 16.16 1.85 -2.79
C LEU A 151 15.32 2.32 -3.99
N HIS A 152 14.49 1.43 -4.56
CA HIS A 152 13.55 1.75 -5.65
C HIS A 152 12.52 2.83 -5.28
N HIS A 153 12.26 2.99 -3.99
CA HIS A 153 11.34 3.98 -3.43
C HIS A 153 12.03 5.18 -2.78
N ASN A 154 13.32 5.40 -3.03
CA ASN A 154 14.04 6.52 -2.41
C ASN A 154 13.30 7.86 -2.61
N PRO A 155 13.04 8.62 -1.54
CA PRO A 155 12.17 9.80 -1.60
C PRO A 155 12.85 11.01 -2.27
N ALA A 156 14.19 11.01 -2.34
CA ALA A 156 14.99 12.04 -2.97
C ALA A 156 15.01 11.95 -4.51
N ARG A 157 14.52 10.84 -5.09
CA ARG A 157 14.60 10.55 -6.53
C ARG A 157 16.02 10.57 -7.08
N ASP A 158 16.97 10.09 -6.29
CA ASP A 158 18.37 10.00 -6.66
C ASP A 158 18.58 8.88 -7.69
N SER A 159 19.04 9.27 -8.88
CA SER A 159 19.33 8.35 -9.99
C SER A 159 20.42 7.33 -9.66
N THR A 160 21.36 7.67 -8.77
CA THR A 160 22.43 6.75 -8.34
C THR A 160 21.86 5.62 -7.49
N LEU A 161 20.88 5.91 -6.64
CA LEU A 161 20.16 4.92 -5.85
C LEU A 161 19.23 4.06 -6.72
N TYR A 162 18.60 4.63 -7.76
CA TYR A 162 17.84 3.80 -8.72
C TYR A 162 18.73 2.83 -9.49
N ARG A 163 19.92 3.26 -9.90
CA ARG A 163 20.92 2.36 -10.52
C ARG A 163 21.34 1.26 -9.54
N GLN A 164 21.61 1.60 -8.28
CA GLN A 164 21.98 0.62 -7.27
C GLN A 164 20.84 -0.36 -6.99
N ALA A 165 19.59 0.11 -6.90
CA ALA A 165 18.40 -0.73 -6.79
C ALA A 165 18.32 -1.73 -7.94
N HIS A 166 18.58 -1.28 -9.18
CA HIS A 166 18.59 -2.16 -10.34
C HIS A 166 19.68 -3.24 -10.26
N ASN A 167 20.90 -2.89 -9.86
CA ASN A 167 21.98 -3.86 -9.74
C ASN A 167 21.65 -4.95 -8.70
N LEU A 168 21.12 -4.56 -7.55
CA LEU A 168 20.70 -5.50 -6.49
C LEU A 168 19.51 -6.36 -6.94
N ALA A 169 18.50 -5.77 -7.58
CA ALA A 169 17.36 -6.52 -8.11
C ALA A 169 17.78 -7.51 -9.20
N LYS A 170 18.74 -7.13 -10.05
CA LYS A 170 19.31 -8.01 -11.08
C LYS A 170 20.11 -9.16 -10.46
N GLN A 171 20.88 -8.89 -9.40
CA GLN A 171 21.57 -9.94 -8.64
C GLN A 171 20.57 -10.95 -8.08
N ALA A 172 19.54 -10.48 -7.37
CA ALA A 172 18.47 -11.35 -6.86
C ALA A 172 17.80 -12.18 -7.98
N ALA A 173 17.47 -11.55 -9.11
CA ALA A 173 16.83 -12.22 -10.24
C ALA A 173 17.74 -13.24 -10.96
N SER A 174 19.05 -13.15 -10.78
CA SER A 174 20.01 -14.09 -11.35
C SER A 174 20.23 -15.34 -10.50
N GLU A 175 19.72 -15.38 -9.27
CA GLU A 175 19.84 -16.55 -8.41
C GLU A 175 18.93 -17.68 -8.88
N PRO A 176 19.46 -18.90 -9.13
CA PRO A 176 18.65 -20.02 -9.62
C PRO A 176 17.47 -20.38 -8.70
N SER A 177 17.66 -20.25 -7.38
CA SER A 177 16.62 -20.50 -6.37
C SER A 177 15.45 -19.50 -6.44
N LEU A 178 15.63 -18.35 -7.08
CA LEU A 178 14.63 -17.27 -7.21
C LEU A 178 14.12 -17.11 -8.65
N ALA A 179 14.48 -18.00 -9.57
CA ALA A 179 14.12 -17.91 -10.99
C ALA A 179 12.59 -17.84 -11.19
N ASP A 180 11.83 -18.65 -10.44
CA ASP A 180 10.36 -18.72 -10.53
C ASP A 180 9.64 -17.65 -9.68
N ASN A 181 10.38 -16.83 -8.92
CA ASN A 181 9.76 -15.78 -8.12
C ASN A 181 9.41 -14.57 -8.99
N PHE A 182 8.12 -14.47 -9.37
CA PHE A 182 7.59 -13.38 -10.19
C PHE A 182 7.96 -11.98 -9.67
N GLN A 183 7.89 -11.74 -8.36
CA GLN A 183 8.18 -10.41 -7.81
C GLN A 183 9.65 -10.04 -7.96
N VAL A 184 10.55 -11.00 -7.76
CA VAL A 184 12.00 -10.79 -7.96
C VAL A 184 12.29 -10.46 -9.44
N GLN A 185 11.71 -11.23 -10.36
CA GLN A 185 11.88 -11.02 -11.80
C GLN A 185 11.28 -9.68 -12.26
N TRP A 186 10.11 -9.32 -11.72
CA TRP A 186 9.47 -8.03 -11.99
C TRP A 186 10.28 -6.85 -11.45
N LEU A 187 10.81 -6.95 -10.21
CA LEU A 187 11.55 -5.85 -9.60
C LEU A 187 12.81 -5.48 -10.39
N SER A 188 13.50 -6.45 -10.97
CA SER A 188 14.65 -6.21 -11.86
C SER A 188 14.28 -5.34 -13.07
N LYS A 189 13.10 -5.57 -13.67
CA LYS A 189 12.56 -4.76 -14.77
C LYS A 189 12.09 -3.38 -14.26
N ALA A 190 11.39 -3.35 -13.13
CA ALA A 190 10.85 -2.13 -12.54
C ALA A 190 11.93 -1.12 -12.15
N THR A 191 12.98 -1.60 -11.50
CA THR A 191 14.14 -0.79 -11.13
C THR A 191 14.92 -0.29 -12.34
N TYR A 192 15.04 -1.10 -13.39
CA TYR A 192 15.66 -0.67 -14.65
C TYR A 192 14.92 0.51 -15.28
N ASP A 193 13.61 0.38 -15.48
CA ASP A 193 12.81 1.44 -16.10
C ASP A 193 12.81 2.70 -15.25
N ARG A 194 12.70 2.58 -13.92
CA ARG A 194 12.79 3.76 -13.03
C ARG A 194 14.13 4.47 -13.13
N TRP A 195 15.23 3.70 -13.23
CA TRP A 195 16.55 4.28 -13.45
C TRP A 195 16.67 4.94 -14.83
N MET A 196 16.17 4.33 -15.91
CA MET A 196 16.21 4.94 -17.25
C MET A 196 15.43 6.26 -17.28
N LEU A 197 14.21 6.26 -16.75
CA LEU A 197 13.39 7.48 -16.68
C LEU A 197 14.05 8.57 -15.84
N SER A 198 14.72 8.23 -14.73
CA SER A 198 15.36 9.23 -13.87
C SER A 198 16.53 9.95 -14.55
N ILE A 199 17.12 9.36 -15.59
CA ILE A 199 18.20 9.95 -16.39
C ILE A 199 17.72 10.44 -17.78
N GLY A 200 16.41 10.57 -17.97
CA GLY A 200 15.80 11.09 -19.21
C GLY A 200 15.79 10.12 -20.39
N LYS A 201 15.96 8.82 -20.14
CA LYS A 201 15.81 7.76 -21.15
C LYS A 201 14.44 7.12 -21.09
N GLU A 202 14.03 6.50 -22.19
CA GLU A 202 12.78 5.74 -22.27
C GLU A 202 12.85 4.46 -21.40
N GLN A 203 11.69 4.03 -20.90
CA GLN A 203 11.53 2.73 -20.25
C GLN A 203 11.57 1.61 -21.30
N LYS A 204 12.03 0.42 -20.91
CA LYS A 204 12.14 -0.75 -21.79
C LYS A 204 11.01 -1.76 -21.56
N TYR A 205 10.50 -1.85 -20.33
CA TYR A 205 9.55 -2.90 -19.93
C TYR A 205 8.18 -2.35 -19.53
N ASP A 206 7.93 -1.05 -19.72
CA ASP A 206 6.67 -0.36 -19.40
C ASP A 206 6.16 -0.53 -17.97
N THR A 207 7.08 -0.65 -17.00
CA THR A 207 6.73 -0.93 -15.60
C THR A 207 6.41 0.30 -14.76
N GLN A 208 6.69 1.50 -15.27
CA GLN A 208 6.60 2.75 -14.50
C GLN A 208 5.33 3.56 -14.81
N GLY A 209 4.55 3.11 -15.79
CA GLY A 209 3.34 3.79 -16.24
C GLY A 209 2.12 3.52 -15.35
N GLY A 210 1.42 4.61 -15.00
CA GLY A 210 -0.02 4.61 -14.77
C GLY A 210 -0.75 4.90 -16.07
N VAL A 211 -2.06 4.61 -16.14
CA VAL A 211 -2.90 4.87 -17.31
C VAL A 211 -2.80 6.34 -17.73
N SER A 212 -2.07 6.64 -18.80
CA SER A 212 -2.07 7.95 -19.43
C SER A 212 -3.16 7.97 -20.51
N PHE A 213 -4.28 8.62 -20.22
CA PHE A 213 -5.22 8.98 -21.27
C PHE A 213 -4.67 10.22 -21.97
N GLU A 214 -4.05 10.05 -23.14
CA GLU A 214 -3.92 11.15 -24.09
C GLU A 214 -5.30 11.41 -24.68
N ILE A 215 -5.97 12.47 -24.21
CA ILE A 215 -7.11 13.02 -24.93
C ILE A 215 -6.51 13.83 -26.08
N LYS A 216 -6.57 13.27 -27.28
CA LYS A 216 -6.32 14.00 -28.54
C LYS A 216 -7.45 14.96 -28.84
#